data_AF-A0A1H1ULJ4-F1
#
_entry.id   AF-A0A1H1ULJ4-F1
#
_cell.length_a   1.000
_cell.length_b   1.000
_cell.length_c   1.000
_cell.angle_alpha   90.00
_cell.angle_beta   90.00
_cell.angle_gamma   90.00
#
_symmetry.space_group_name_H-M   'P 1'
#
loop_
_entity.id
_entity.type
_entity.pdbx_description
1 polymer ?
#
loop_
_entity_poly.entity_id
_entity_poly.type
_entity_poly.pdbx_seq_one_letter_code
_entity_poly.pdbx_strand_id
1 'polypeptide(L)' 'MTTASGDAGEAASSIDLKFLTRDVSAEEAAAVTAVIVAAVGEVQAAPPPPGRSEWAHLRGAVRPHVEVGPRRWAMSVR' A
#
# COMPACT_ATOMS: atom_id res chain seq x y z
N MET A 1 39.43 14.45 -0.77
CA MET A 1 37.98 14.47 -0.48
C MET A 1 37.33 15.37 -1.51
N THR A 2 36.80 14.79 -2.58
CA THR A 2 36.03 15.51 -3.60
C THR A 2 34.57 15.12 -3.37
N THR A 3 33.76 16.07 -2.93
CA THR A 3 32.32 15.89 -2.81
C THR A 3 31.73 15.92 -4.22
N ALA A 4 31.30 14.76 -4.70
CA ALA A 4 30.42 14.63 -5.86
C ALA A 4 29.07 15.24 -5.48
N SER A 5 28.93 16.54 -5.74
CA SER A 5 27.63 17.20 -5.85
C SER A 5 27.29 17.17 -7.34
N GLY A 6 26.43 16.25 -7.74
CA GLY A 6 26.07 16.09 -9.13
C GLY A 6 25.10 14.93 -9.29
N ASP A 7 23.85 15.28 -9.58
CA ASP A 7 22.88 14.41 -10.24
C ASP A 7 22.16 13.35 -9.38
N ALA A 8 21.39 13.81 -8.39
CA ALA A 8 20.33 13.00 -7.77
C ALA A 8 18.93 13.64 -7.90
N GLY A 9 18.80 14.69 -8.74
CA GLY A 9 17.57 15.48 -8.87
C GLY A 9 16.87 15.40 -10.24
N GLU A 10 17.52 14.83 -11.25
CA GLU A 10 17.12 14.98 -12.67
C GLU A 10 16.01 13.99 -13.12
N ALA A 11 15.52 13.12 -12.24
CA ALA A 11 14.48 12.14 -12.58
C ALA A 11 13.31 12.13 -11.59
N ALA A 12 13.00 13.28 -10.97
CA ALA A 12 11.65 13.50 -10.46
C ALA A 12 10.72 13.41 -11.67
N SER A 13 10.07 12.26 -11.84
CA SER A 13 9.12 11.96 -12.91
C SER A 13 8.24 13.20 -13.11
N SER A 14 8.40 13.89 -14.24
CA SER A 14 7.81 15.21 -14.41
C SER A 14 6.29 15.06 -14.53
N ILE A 15 5.60 15.18 -13.40
CA ILE A 15 4.14 15.23 -13.37
C ILE A 15 3.75 16.65 -13.81
N ASP A 16 3.22 16.80 -15.02
CA ASP A 16 2.68 18.07 -15.52
C ASP A 16 1.31 18.32 -14.87
N LEU A 17 1.30 19.07 -13.77
CA LEU A 17 0.09 19.47 -13.05
C LEU A 17 -0.38 20.86 -13.49
N LYS A 18 -1.66 20.97 -13.83
CA LYS A 18 -2.30 22.24 -14.18
C LYS A 18 -3.25 22.67 -13.06
N PHE A 19 -2.97 23.79 -12.43
CA PHE A 19 -3.83 24.41 -11.42
C PHE A 19 -4.89 25.27 -12.12
N LEU A 20 -6.17 24.89 -11.98
CA LEU A 20 -7.31 25.61 -12.59
C LEU A 20 -7.90 26.68 -11.67
N THR A 21 -7.47 26.72 -10.42
CA THR A 21 -7.91 27.71 -9.43
C THR A 21 -7.25 29.07 -9.68
N ARG A 22 -8.02 30.15 -9.52
CA ARG A 22 -7.46 31.51 -9.53
C ARG A 22 -6.62 31.73 -8.27
N ASP A 23 -5.64 32.63 -8.39
CA ASP A 23 -4.79 33.10 -7.28
C ASP A 23 -3.77 32.12 -6.69
N VAL A 24 -3.33 31.12 -7.46
CA VAL A 24 -2.19 30.26 -7.07
C VAL A 24 -0.89 30.86 -7.60
N SER A 25 0.05 31.16 -6.71
CA SER A 25 1.39 31.60 -7.09
C SER A 25 2.22 30.44 -7.65
N ALA A 26 3.26 30.77 -8.43
CA ALA A 26 4.18 29.76 -8.95
C ALA A 26 4.88 28.95 -7.85
N GLU A 27 5.15 29.58 -6.70
CA GLU A 27 5.78 28.93 -5.57
C GLU A 27 4.86 27.93 -4.87
N GLU A 28 3.59 28.29 -4.67
CA GLU A 28 2.58 27.37 -4.13
C GLU A 28 2.34 26.18 -5.08
N ALA A 29 2.27 26.44 -6.38
CA ALA A 29 2.15 25.38 -7.40
C ALA A 29 3.34 24.41 -7.35
N ALA A 30 4.56 24.92 -7.20
CA ALA A 30 5.77 24.11 -7.06
C ALA A 30 5.76 23.28 -5.77
N ALA A 31 5.36 23.89 -4.63
CA ALA A 31 5.27 23.19 -3.35
C ALA A 31 4.26 22.03 -3.41
N VAL A 32 3.06 22.25 -3.96
CA VAL A 32 2.05 21.20 -4.12
C VAL A 32 2.52 20.11 -5.07
N THR A 33 3.18 20.48 -6.18
CA THR A 33 3.75 19.51 -7.12
C THR A 33 4.80 18.63 -6.43
N ALA A 34 5.69 19.21 -5.63
CA ALA A 34 6.70 18.47 -4.88
C ALA A 34 6.06 17.47 -3.89
N VAL A 35 5.01 17.88 -3.17
CA VAL A 35 4.27 17.00 -2.26
C VAL A 35 3.64 15.83 -3.01
N ILE A 36 3.00 16.09 -4.16
CA ILE A 36 2.37 15.04 -4.96
C ILE A 36 3.41 14.07 -5.52
N VAL A 37 4.53 14.58 -6.04
CA VAL A 37 5.64 13.74 -6.54
C VAL A 37 6.19 12.86 -5.42
N ALA A 38 6.40 13.42 -4.22
CA ALA A 38 6.86 12.66 -3.06
C ALA A 38 5.87 11.55 -2.68
N ALA A 39 4.58 11.87 -2.58
CA ALA A 39 3.55 10.89 -2.23
C ALA A 39 3.42 9.77 -3.28
N VAL A 40 3.51 10.10 -4.57
CA VAL A 40 3.53 9.08 -5.65
C VAL A 40 4.77 8.20 -5.53
N GLY A 41 5.94 8.78 -5.24
CA GLY A 41 7.17 8.04 -4.99
C GLY A 41 7.02 7.05 -3.83
N GLU A 42 6.41 7.46 -2.72
CA GLU A 42 6.14 6.60 -1.57
C GLU A 42 5.20 5.44 -1.91
N VAL A 43 4.12 5.69 -2.65
CA VAL A 43 3.19 4.64 -3.09
C VAL A 43 3.88 3.64 -4.02
N GLN A 44 4.73 4.11 -4.93
CA GLN A 44 5.47 3.25 -5.87
C GLN A 44 6.58 2.45 -5.18
N ALA A 45 7.18 3.00 -4.12
CA ALA A 45 8.17 2.33 -3.30
C ALA A 45 7.56 1.36 -2.27
N ALA A 46 6.24 1.45 -2.03
CA ALA A 46 5.57 0.55 -1.12
C ALA A 46 5.67 -0.90 -1.65
N PRO A 47 5.98 -1.88 -0.78
CA PRO A 47 5.97 -3.27 -1.18
C PRO A 47 4.57 -3.63 -1.69
N PRO A 48 4.46 -4.49 -2.72
CA PRO A 48 3.16 -4.93 -3.20
C PRO A 48 2.37 -5.50 -2.01
N PRO A 49 1.04 -5.28 -1.98
CA PRO A 49 0.22 -5.87 -0.94
C PRO A 49 0.48 -7.39 -0.93
N PRO A 50 0.50 -8.02 0.26
CA PRO A 50 0.73 -9.45 0.34
C PRO A 50 -0.24 -10.14 -0.62
N GLY A 51 0.30 -10.91 -1.55
CA GLY A 51 -0.50 -11.65 -2.51
C GLY A 51 -1.57 -12.43 -1.75
N ARG A 52 -2.77 -12.53 -2.32
CA ARG A 52 -3.86 -13.31 -1.70
C ARG A 52 -3.36 -14.72 -1.50
N SER A 53 -2.94 -15.06 -0.29
CA SER A 53 -2.42 -16.38 -0.01
C SER A 53 -3.57 -17.37 -0.13
N GLU A 54 -3.26 -18.59 -0.55
CA GLU A 54 -4.22 -19.70 -0.61
C GLU A 54 -4.78 -20.00 0.80
N TRP A 55 -4.09 -19.54 1.84
CA TRP A 55 -4.45 -19.59 3.25
C TRP A 55 -5.29 -18.39 3.73
N ALA A 56 -5.33 -17.28 2.98
CA ALA A 56 -6.11 -16.09 3.32
C ALA A 56 -7.62 -16.30 3.12
N HIS A 57 -8.03 -17.36 2.42
CA HIS A 57 -9.42 -17.76 2.25
C HIS A 57 -9.89 -18.78 3.31
N LEU A 58 -9.74 -18.47 4.59
CA LEU A 58 -10.49 -19.17 5.64
C LEU A 58 -11.99 -18.79 5.66
N ARG A 59 -12.56 -18.19 4.60
CA ARG A 59 -14.02 -18.13 4.40
C ARG A 59 -14.61 -19.48 3.92
N GLY A 60 -13.76 -20.45 3.62
CA GLY A 60 -14.14 -21.85 3.34
C GLY A 60 -13.60 -22.86 4.35
N ALA A 61 -12.84 -22.43 5.36
CA ALA A 61 -12.37 -23.30 6.44
C ALA A 61 -13.44 -23.53 7.52
N VAL A 62 -14.70 -23.59 7.09
CA VAL A 62 -15.74 -24.23 7.87
C VAL A 62 -15.32 -25.69 7.95
N ARG A 63 -14.97 -26.12 9.16
CA ARG A 63 -14.70 -27.52 9.50
C ARG A 63 -15.63 -28.44 8.70
N PRO A 64 -15.16 -29.63 8.24
CA PRO A 64 -16.11 -30.66 7.89
C PRO A 64 -17.08 -30.83 9.07
N HIS A 65 -18.38 -30.84 8.78
CA HIS A 65 -19.40 -31.04 9.79
C HIS A 65 -19.05 -32.33 10.53
N VAL A 66 -18.79 -32.24 11.83
CA VAL A 66 -18.51 -33.43 12.63
C VAL A 66 -19.80 -34.25 12.63
N GLU A 67 -19.82 -35.37 11.90
CA GLU A 67 -20.87 -36.38 12.07
C GLU A 67 -20.66 -37.04 13.43
N VAL A 68 -21.44 -36.59 14.41
CA VAL A 68 -21.58 -37.27 15.69
C VAL A 68 -22.37 -38.55 15.44
N GLY A 69 -21.65 -39.64 15.17
CA GLY A 69 -22.24 -40.98 15.17
C GLY A 69 -22.80 -41.35 16.56
N PRO A 70 -23.71 -42.33 16.68
CA PRO A 70 -24.45 -42.64 17.90
C PRO A 70 -23.62 -43.13 19.10
N ARG A 71 -22.28 -43.07 19.03
CA ARG A 71 -21.40 -43.49 20.11
C ARG A 71 -20.15 -42.60 20.16
N ARG A 72 -20.18 -41.72 21.16
CA ARG A 72 -19.03 -41.17 21.90
C ARG A 72 -18.32 -39.95 21.31
N TRP A 73 -18.80 -38.78 21.73
CA TRP A 73 -17.93 -37.63 22.02
C TRP A 73 -18.31 -37.10 23.41
N ALA A 74 -17.48 -37.38 24.42
CA ALA A 74 -17.65 -36.81 25.74
C ALA A 74 -17.06 -35.40 25.74
N MET A 75 -17.91 -34.38 25.89
CA MET A 75 -17.46 -33.01 26.15
C MET A 75 -16.92 -32.95 27.58
N SER A 76 -15.60 -32.77 27.71
CA SER A 76 -14.96 -32.36 28.97
C SER A 76 -15.18 -30.86 29.14
N VAL A 77 -16.15 -30.47 29.96
CA VAL A 77 -16.28 -29.09 30.46
C VAL A 77 -15.34 -28.91 31.65
N ARG A 78 -14.40 -27.96 31.54
CA ARG A 78 -13.81 -27.24 32.68
C ARG A 78 -13.78 -25.76 32.34
#